data_AF-A0A0B6ZD67-F1
#
_entry.id   AF-A0A0B6ZD67-F1
#
_cell.length_a   1.000
_cell.length_b   1.000
_cell.length_c   1.000
_cell.angle_alpha   90.00
_cell.angle_beta   90.00
_cell.angle_gamma   90.00
#
_symmetry.space_group_name_H-M   'P 1'
#
loop_
_entity.id
_entity.type
_entity.pdbx_description
1 polymer ?
#
loop_
_entity_poly.entity_id
_entity_poly.type
_entity_poly.pdbx_seq_one_letter_code
_entity_poly.pdbx_strand_id
1 'polypeptide(L)'
;KNSTEMEELNAALHKFNKSIVEASRHVSRDAITFCMTQVILPVLEKVGDLDVRFQCASPMPNDAYFPGMKASCMNEFELTVILTNLLTAKTFEDLGRQDTNLSCYGRVIPQQSPHLLGDVLIDSGPLQGLVSAHKVRHIFAQLVSQAVPLLPVLGMTVEILFKEPVTVVKIFRGPEVFIFELVPAFMFQQDWPSSATLWPDQTKDWSSENDVKIVKDAGFYALALPCSADLSDPSLFRISFSMAEKYLLRTILPEDYKLTPICRKDIDRILRMIRESDKDSFSPVNSYH
;
A
#
# COMPACT_ATOMS: atom_id res chain seq x y z
N LYS A 1 -38.97 10.28 -17.27
CA LYS A 1 -37.86 11.26 -17.34
C LYS A 1 -36.58 10.69 -16.76
N ASN A 2 -36.57 10.20 -15.52
CA ASN A 2 -35.36 9.66 -14.88
C ASN A 2 -34.72 8.40 -15.52
N SER A 3 -35.46 7.58 -16.28
CA SER A 3 -34.89 6.36 -16.91
C SER A 3 -33.90 6.70 -18.04
N THR A 4 -34.27 7.65 -18.90
CA THR A 4 -33.48 8.00 -20.09
C THR A 4 -32.17 8.70 -19.71
N GLU A 5 -32.21 9.60 -18.72
CA GLU A 5 -31.01 10.27 -18.19
C GLU A 5 -30.03 9.28 -17.54
N MET A 6 -30.55 8.27 -16.83
CA MET A 6 -29.73 7.23 -16.20
C MET A 6 -29.09 6.29 -17.24
N GLU A 7 -29.82 5.95 -18.31
CA GLU A 7 -29.32 5.16 -19.42
C GLU A 7 -28.20 5.91 -20.17
N GLU A 8 -28.37 7.22 -20.41
CA GLU A 8 -27.35 8.07 -21.03
C GLU A 8 -26.09 8.18 -20.16
N LEU A 9 -26.24 8.37 -18.84
CA LEU A 9 -25.12 8.40 -17.91
C LEU A 9 -24.35 7.07 -17.91
N ASN A 10 -25.06 5.94 -17.84
CA ASN A 10 -24.43 4.62 -17.87
C ASN A 10 -23.67 4.40 -19.18
N ALA A 11 -24.24 4.77 -20.32
CA ALA A 11 -23.56 4.69 -21.61
C ALA A 11 -22.29 5.56 -21.65
N ALA A 12 -22.35 6.78 -21.10
CA ALA A 12 -21.21 7.68 -21.01
C ALA A 12 -20.09 7.12 -20.11
N LEU A 13 -20.44 6.59 -18.93
CA LEU A 13 -19.50 5.96 -17.99
C LEU A 13 -18.84 4.72 -18.59
N HIS A 14 -19.59 3.85 -19.28
CA HIS A 14 -19.04 2.70 -19.99
C HIS A 14 -18.05 3.13 -21.07
N LYS A 15 -18.40 4.14 -21.87
CA LYS A 15 -17.53 4.69 -22.91
C LYS A 15 -16.26 5.29 -22.31
N PHE A 16 -16.38 6.05 -21.22
CA PHE A 16 -15.24 6.63 -20.51
C PHE A 16 -14.32 5.55 -19.94
N ASN A 17 -14.88 4.53 -19.28
CA ASN A 17 -14.12 3.41 -18.74
C ASN A 17 -13.30 2.71 -19.84
N LYS A 18 -13.96 2.34 -20.95
CA LYS A 18 -13.30 1.63 -22.06
C LYS A 18 -12.26 2.49 -22.79
N SER A 19 -12.58 3.75 -23.06
CA SER A 19 -11.75 4.59 -23.94
C SER A 19 -10.61 5.29 -23.22
N ILE A 20 -10.80 5.64 -21.95
CA ILE A 20 -9.86 6.44 -21.17
C ILE A 20 -9.22 5.59 -20.08
N VAL A 21 -10.03 4.99 -19.20
CA VAL A 21 -9.53 4.27 -18.02
C VAL A 21 -8.76 3.00 -18.41
N GLU A 22 -9.31 2.15 -19.27
CA GLU A 22 -8.65 0.91 -19.70
C GLU A 22 -7.38 1.19 -20.53
N ALA A 23 -7.45 2.14 -21.46
CA ALA A 23 -6.30 2.53 -22.29
C ALA A 23 -5.13 3.04 -21.43
N SER A 24 -5.42 3.94 -20.48
CA SER A 24 -4.45 4.41 -19.48
C SER A 24 -3.82 3.25 -18.70
N ARG A 25 -4.64 2.30 -18.23
CA ARG A 25 -4.16 1.18 -17.43
C ARG A 25 -3.20 0.27 -18.17
N HIS A 26 -3.41 0.05 -19.46
CA HIS A 26 -2.50 -0.76 -20.27
C HIS A 26 -1.11 -0.13 -20.31
N VAL A 27 -1.04 1.19 -20.56
CA VAL A 27 0.22 1.94 -20.57
C VAL A 27 0.89 1.91 -19.19
N SER A 28 0.16 2.20 -18.12
CA SER A 28 0.71 2.18 -16.75
C SER A 28 1.19 0.78 -16.34
N ARG A 29 0.51 -0.30 -16.75
CA ARG A 29 0.90 -1.66 -16.33
C ARG A 29 2.27 -2.04 -16.88
N ASP A 30 2.50 -1.81 -18.16
CA ASP A 30 3.76 -2.20 -18.80
C ASP A 30 4.92 -1.36 -18.25
N ALA A 31 4.66 -0.06 -17.97
CA ALA A 31 5.62 0.81 -17.30
C ALA A 31 5.92 0.37 -15.85
N ILE A 32 4.91 0.02 -15.06
CA ILE A 32 5.07 -0.50 -13.69
C ILE A 32 5.89 -1.79 -13.73
N THR A 33 5.54 -2.76 -14.58
CA THR A 33 6.27 -4.02 -14.70
C THR A 33 7.73 -3.78 -15.06
N PHE A 34 8.00 -2.87 -15.99
CA PHE A 34 9.36 -2.50 -16.36
C PHE A 34 10.11 -1.87 -15.18
N CYS A 35 9.58 -0.81 -14.58
CA CYS A 35 10.22 -0.12 -13.45
C CYS A 35 10.46 -1.04 -12.25
N MET A 36 9.48 -1.91 -11.96
CA MET A 36 9.59 -2.87 -10.87
C MET A 36 10.69 -3.90 -11.12
N THR A 37 10.76 -4.46 -12.31
CA THR A 37 11.75 -5.51 -12.63
C THR A 37 13.15 -4.96 -12.83
N GLN A 38 13.29 -3.79 -13.44
CA GLN A 38 14.59 -3.23 -13.79
C GLN A 38 15.20 -2.36 -12.68
N VAL A 39 14.38 -1.83 -11.77
CA VAL A 39 14.85 -0.90 -10.72
C VAL A 39 14.38 -1.33 -9.34
N ILE A 40 13.08 -1.36 -9.06
CA ILE A 40 12.60 -1.48 -7.66
C ILE A 40 12.98 -2.82 -7.05
N LEU A 41 12.76 -3.95 -7.72
CA LEU A 41 13.14 -5.27 -7.21
C LEU A 41 14.66 -5.40 -6.99
N PRO A 42 15.53 -5.02 -7.96
CA PRO A 42 16.97 -4.96 -7.73
C PRO A 42 17.38 -4.06 -6.55
N VAL A 43 16.72 -2.91 -6.37
CA VAL A 43 16.95 -2.03 -5.20
C VAL A 43 16.64 -2.77 -3.90
N LEU A 44 15.46 -3.41 -3.81
CA LEU A 44 15.04 -4.12 -2.61
C LEU A 44 15.92 -5.35 -2.31
N GLU A 45 16.38 -6.06 -3.34
CA GLU A 45 17.37 -7.13 -3.22
C GLU A 45 18.68 -6.59 -2.66
N LYS A 46 19.18 -5.47 -3.23
CA LYS A 46 20.43 -4.87 -2.79
C LYS A 46 20.36 -4.26 -1.40
N VAL A 47 19.19 -3.78 -0.97
CA VAL A 47 18.94 -3.39 0.43
C VAL A 47 19.17 -4.59 1.37
N GLY A 48 18.69 -5.78 1.01
CA GLY A 48 18.92 -7.01 1.76
C GLY A 48 20.38 -7.46 1.78
N ASP A 49 21.14 -7.22 0.69
CA ASP A 49 22.59 -7.46 0.67
C ASP A 49 23.36 -6.53 1.62
N LEU A 50 22.94 -5.26 1.71
CA LEU A 50 23.60 -4.24 2.53
C LEU A 50 23.28 -4.43 4.02
N ASP A 51 22.04 -4.77 4.34
CA ASP A 51 21.63 -5.17 5.70
C ASP A 51 20.60 -6.30 5.61
N VAL A 52 21.04 -7.51 5.97
CA VAL A 52 20.24 -8.73 5.91
C VAL A 52 18.94 -8.63 6.73
N ARG A 53 18.87 -7.76 7.74
CA ARG A 53 17.65 -7.52 8.52
C ARG A 53 16.54 -6.88 7.69
N PHE A 54 16.92 -6.05 6.73
CA PHE A 54 15.99 -5.33 5.84
C PHE A 54 15.69 -6.10 4.56
N GLN A 55 15.97 -7.41 4.52
CA GLN A 55 15.49 -8.26 3.45
C GLN A 55 13.96 -8.14 3.32
N CYS A 56 13.53 -7.88 2.10
CA CYS A 56 12.15 -7.64 1.76
C CYS A 56 11.50 -8.88 1.15
N ALA A 57 10.20 -9.08 1.35
CA ALA A 57 9.45 -10.01 0.52
C ALA A 57 9.56 -9.54 -0.94
N SER A 58 9.99 -10.43 -1.83
CA SER A 58 9.88 -10.15 -3.26
C SER A 58 8.39 -10.24 -3.64
N PRO A 59 7.73 -9.14 -4.05
CA PRO A 59 6.38 -9.23 -4.58
C PRO A 59 6.48 -10.01 -5.90
N MET A 60 6.24 -11.32 -5.84
CA MET A 60 6.22 -12.16 -7.03
C MET A 60 5.13 -11.61 -7.97
N PRO A 61 5.48 -11.30 -9.24
CA PRO A 61 4.52 -10.80 -10.22
C PRO A 61 3.61 -11.94 -10.66
N ASN A 62 2.57 -12.21 -9.88
CA ASN A 62 1.55 -13.19 -10.27
C ASN A 62 0.34 -12.41 -10.77
N ASP A 63 0.08 -12.52 -12.07
CA ASP A 63 -1.15 -12.12 -12.78
C ASP A 63 -1.56 -10.63 -12.73
N ALA A 64 -0.63 -9.77 -13.19
CA ALA A 64 -0.86 -8.36 -13.55
C ALA A 64 -0.86 -7.34 -12.40
N TYR A 65 -0.30 -7.66 -11.24
CA TYR A 65 -0.23 -6.73 -10.11
C TYR A 65 0.88 -7.08 -9.10
N PHE A 66 1.59 -6.07 -8.58
CA PHE A 66 2.50 -6.23 -7.45
C PHE A 66 1.72 -6.08 -6.14
N PRO A 67 1.59 -7.14 -5.30
CA PRO A 67 0.94 -7.04 -3.99
C PRO A 67 1.49 -5.85 -3.18
N GLY A 68 0.60 -5.04 -2.60
CA GLY A 68 1.00 -3.83 -1.85
C GLY A 68 1.22 -2.57 -2.70
N MET A 69 1.10 -2.62 -4.02
CA MET A 69 1.24 -1.46 -4.91
C MET A 69 -0.07 -0.68 -5.08
N LYS A 70 -0.12 0.58 -4.67
CA LYS A 70 -1.24 1.49 -4.94
C LYS A 70 -0.82 2.51 -5.98
N ALA A 71 -1.61 2.67 -7.05
CA ALA A 71 -1.41 3.77 -7.99
C ALA A 71 -2.24 4.97 -7.52
N SER A 72 -1.58 6.09 -7.24
CA SER A 72 -2.24 7.36 -6.89
C SER A 72 -2.57 8.15 -8.16
N CYS A 73 -1.65 8.20 -9.13
CA CYS A 73 -1.83 8.80 -10.45
C CYS A 73 -1.21 7.92 -11.55
N MET A 74 -1.18 8.40 -12.80
CA MET A 74 -0.65 7.65 -13.96
C MET A 74 0.77 7.10 -13.75
N ASN A 75 1.63 7.84 -13.05
CA ASN A 75 3.06 7.55 -12.89
C ASN A 75 3.56 7.64 -11.42
N GLU A 76 2.66 7.81 -10.45
CA GLU A 76 2.98 7.82 -9.02
C GLU A 76 2.41 6.57 -8.36
N PHE A 77 3.26 5.86 -7.63
CA PHE A 77 2.94 4.58 -7.03
C PHE A 77 3.44 4.53 -5.58
N GLU A 78 2.61 4.03 -4.67
CA GLU A 78 3.00 3.67 -3.30
C GLU A 78 3.18 2.15 -3.23
N LEU A 79 4.38 1.69 -2.88
CA LEU A 79 4.67 0.28 -2.66
C LEU A 79 4.81 0.01 -1.16
N THR A 80 3.93 -0.83 -0.63
CA THR A 80 4.12 -1.45 0.69
C THR A 80 5.25 -2.48 0.61
N VAL A 81 6.38 -2.21 1.28
CA VAL A 81 7.57 -3.06 1.30
C VAL A 81 7.55 -3.91 2.57
N ILE A 82 7.33 -5.21 2.44
CA ILE A 82 7.21 -6.13 3.59
C ILE A 82 8.60 -6.55 4.05
N LEU A 83 8.98 -6.19 5.27
CA LEU A 83 10.23 -6.62 5.90
C LEU A 83 10.05 -8.04 6.45
N THR A 84 10.76 -9.02 5.88
CA THR A 84 10.59 -10.44 6.24
C THR A 84 11.60 -10.93 7.26
N ASN A 85 12.75 -10.27 7.36
CA ASN A 85 13.86 -10.75 8.18
C ASN A 85 14.19 -9.85 9.38
N LEU A 86 13.50 -8.72 9.55
CA LEU A 86 13.71 -7.86 10.71
C LEU A 86 13.10 -8.50 11.97
N LEU A 87 11.90 -9.08 11.85
CA LEU A 87 11.19 -9.78 12.93
C LEU A 87 10.58 -11.08 12.40
N THR A 88 10.94 -12.22 12.99
CA THR A 88 10.35 -13.52 12.67
C THR A 88 9.06 -13.77 13.44
N ALA A 89 8.97 -13.29 14.68
CA ALA A 89 7.75 -13.31 15.49
C ALA A 89 7.50 -11.94 16.12
N LYS A 90 6.24 -11.51 16.12
CA LYS A 90 5.82 -10.16 16.52
C LYS A 90 4.33 -10.16 16.87
N THR A 91 3.94 -9.22 17.73
CA THR A 91 2.53 -8.89 18.01
C THR A 91 2.24 -7.43 17.71
N PHE A 92 0.96 -7.12 17.51
CA PHE A 92 0.50 -5.77 17.30
C PHE A 92 -0.38 -5.33 18.48
N GLU A 93 0.04 -4.27 19.16
CA GLU A 93 -0.78 -3.59 20.16
C GLU A 93 -1.58 -2.50 19.45
N ASP A 94 -2.87 -2.76 19.24
CA ASP A 94 -3.80 -1.80 18.66
C ASP A 94 -4.26 -0.77 19.70
N LEU A 95 -4.06 0.51 19.38
CA LEU A 95 -4.36 1.62 20.28
C LEU A 95 -5.72 2.25 20.02
N GLY A 96 -6.40 1.88 18.93
CA GLY A 96 -7.62 2.55 18.50
C GLY A 96 -8.81 2.43 19.45
N ARG A 97 -8.82 1.40 20.30
CA ARG A 97 -9.84 1.25 21.37
C ARG A 97 -9.53 2.07 22.61
N GLN A 98 -8.27 2.44 22.82
CA GLN A 98 -7.79 3.16 24.00
C GLN A 98 -7.86 4.67 23.76
N ASP A 99 -7.47 5.11 22.56
CA ASP A 99 -7.55 6.49 22.12
C ASP A 99 -8.12 6.55 20.68
N THR A 100 -9.26 7.23 20.54
CA THR A 100 -9.91 7.43 19.25
C THR A 100 -9.05 8.22 18.25
N ASN A 101 -8.14 9.08 18.72
CA ASN A 101 -7.19 9.78 17.86
C ASN A 101 -6.16 8.81 17.23
N LEU A 102 -6.00 7.63 17.83
CA LEU A 102 -5.13 6.56 17.39
C LEU A 102 -5.91 5.39 16.74
N SER A 103 -7.15 5.62 16.29
CA SER A 103 -8.02 4.59 15.68
C SER A 103 -7.40 3.79 14.53
N CYS A 104 -6.37 4.34 13.87
CA CYS A 104 -5.67 3.69 12.76
C CYS A 104 -4.22 3.33 13.09
N TYR A 105 -3.85 3.31 14.37
CA TYR A 105 -2.47 3.18 14.79
C TYR A 105 -2.30 2.12 15.88
N GLY A 106 -1.10 1.56 15.92
CA GLY A 106 -0.68 0.65 16.97
C GLY A 106 0.82 0.50 17.02
N ARG A 107 1.29 -0.38 17.91
CA ARG A 107 2.70 -0.62 18.16
C ARG A 107 3.07 -2.04 17.77
N VAL A 108 4.25 -2.18 17.17
CA VAL A 108 4.82 -3.50 16.87
C VAL A 108 5.73 -3.89 18.02
N ILE A 109 5.38 -5.00 18.68
CA ILE A 109 6.14 -5.57 19.78
C ILE A 109 6.95 -6.75 19.22
N PRO A 110 8.29 -6.70 19.26
CA PRO A 110 9.12 -7.79 18.79
C PRO A 110 8.99 -8.98 19.76
N GLN A 111 8.88 -10.20 19.25
CA GLN A 111 8.96 -11.42 20.07
C GLN A 111 10.21 -12.23 19.74
N GLN A 112 10.55 -12.32 18.46
CA GLN A 112 11.75 -12.98 17.97
C GLN A 112 12.32 -12.22 16.77
N SER A 113 13.64 -12.08 16.74
CA SER A 113 14.39 -11.55 15.61
C SER A 113 15.61 -12.42 15.36
N PRO A 114 15.99 -12.66 14.09
CA PRO A 114 17.19 -13.41 13.78
C PRO A 114 18.47 -12.60 14.02
N HIS A 115 18.36 -11.30 14.28
CA HIS A 115 19.46 -10.36 14.40
C HIS A 115 19.23 -9.35 15.54
N LEU A 116 20.26 -8.60 15.90
CA LEU A 116 20.16 -7.55 16.92
C LEU A 116 19.30 -6.39 16.42
N LEU A 117 18.44 -5.86 17.31
CA LEU A 117 17.47 -4.81 17.01
C LEU A 117 17.78 -3.45 17.65
N GLY A 118 18.90 -3.29 18.37
CA GLY A 118 19.12 -2.13 19.26
C GLY A 118 18.97 -0.75 18.58
N ASP A 119 19.30 -0.65 17.30
CA ASP A 119 19.18 0.55 16.47
C ASP A 119 17.77 0.80 15.89
N VAL A 120 16.84 -0.15 16.01
CA VAL A 120 15.42 0.01 15.62
C VAL A 120 14.48 0.03 16.82
N LEU A 121 14.95 -0.36 18.01
CA LEU A 121 14.15 -0.30 19.25
C LEU A 121 14.16 1.08 19.89
N ILE A 122 13.13 1.35 20.69
CA ILE A 122 13.13 2.44 21.66
C ILE A 122 13.05 1.84 23.07
N ASP A 123 13.78 2.46 23.99
CA ASP A 123 13.90 2.05 25.40
C ASP A 123 12.66 2.44 26.22
N SER A 124 11.48 2.31 25.61
CA SER A 124 10.17 2.57 26.21
C SER A 124 9.24 1.41 25.86
N GLY A 125 8.54 0.87 26.86
CA GLY A 125 7.58 -0.22 26.68
C GLY A 125 7.91 -1.49 27.48
N PRO A 126 7.50 -2.68 26.99
CA PRO A 126 7.80 -3.97 27.63
C PRO A 126 9.31 -4.21 27.79
N LEU A 127 9.71 -5.20 28.60
CA LEU A 127 11.12 -5.59 28.85
C LEU A 127 11.99 -5.75 27.58
N GLN A 128 11.37 -6.00 26.43
CA GLN A 128 12.04 -6.22 25.13
C GLN A 128 12.12 -4.95 24.25
N GLY A 129 11.52 -3.84 24.68
CA GLY A 129 11.40 -2.58 23.92
C GLY A 129 10.29 -2.61 22.86
N LEU A 130 9.99 -1.44 22.28
CA LEU A 130 9.08 -1.30 21.14
C LEU A 130 9.88 -1.05 19.86
N VAL A 131 9.39 -1.54 18.72
CA VAL A 131 9.98 -1.16 17.43
C VAL A 131 9.59 0.27 17.09
N SER A 132 10.57 1.08 16.68
CA SER A 132 10.32 2.43 16.21
C SER A 132 10.05 2.45 14.70
N ALA A 133 8.84 2.83 14.32
CA ALA A 133 8.48 3.13 12.93
C ALA A 133 9.40 4.20 12.32
N HIS A 134 9.79 5.22 13.09
CA HIS A 134 10.73 6.25 12.63
C HIS A 134 12.13 5.68 12.34
N LYS A 135 12.72 4.93 13.28
CA LYS A 135 14.05 4.34 13.06
C LYS A 135 14.04 3.35 11.89
N VAL A 136 12.99 2.52 11.77
CA VAL A 136 12.82 1.59 10.65
C VAL A 136 12.78 2.32 9.31
N ARG A 137 11.94 3.35 9.14
CA ARG A 137 11.86 4.08 7.86
C ARG A 137 13.14 4.85 7.54
N HIS A 138 13.82 5.38 8.56
CA HIS A 138 15.06 6.14 8.38
C HIS A 138 16.21 5.23 7.91
N ILE A 139 16.42 4.09 8.58
CA ILE A 139 17.45 3.12 8.19
C ILE A 139 17.13 2.56 6.80
N PHE A 140 15.87 2.21 6.52
CA PHE A 140 15.45 1.75 5.19
C PHE A 140 15.76 2.79 4.09
N ALA A 141 15.47 4.07 4.32
CA ALA A 141 15.78 5.14 3.37
C ALA A 141 17.29 5.27 3.09
N GLN A 142 18.11 5.14 4.12
CA GLN A 142 19.57 5.15 3.99
C GLN A 142 20.07 3.95 3.17
N LEU A 143 19.54 2.75 3.43
CA LEU A 143 19.89 1.54 2.68
C LEU A 143 19.49 1.64 1.22
N VAL A 144 18.29 2.16 0.91
CA VAL A 144 17.84 2.41 -0.47
C VAL A 144 18.77 3.40 -1.18
N SER A 145 19.14 4.48 -0.49
CA SER A 145 20.07 5.50 -1.03
C SER A 145 21.46 4.93 -1.32
N GLN A 146 21.92 3.95 -0.52
CA GLN A 146 23.19 3.25 -0.72
C GLN A 146 23.11 2.16 -1.80
N ALA A 147 21.95 1.51 -1.93
CA ALA A 147 21.72 0.43 -2.89
C ALA A 147 21.73 0.93 -4.35
N VAL A 148 21.09 2.06 -4.62
CA VAL A 148 20.84 2.54 -5.99
C VAL A 148 22.12 2.81 -6.80
N PRO A 149 23.15 3.48 -6.27
CA PRO A 149 24.41 3.68 -6.99
C PRO A 149 25.15 2.37 -7.35
N LEU A 150 24.80 1.25 -6.70
CA LEU A 150 25.43 -0.06 -6.93
C LEU A 150 24.73 -0.88 -8.02
N LEU A 151 23.59 -0.39 -8.54
CA LEU A 151 22.81 -1.12 -9.54
C LEU A 151 23.24 -0.78 -10.97
N PRO A 152 23.33 -1.78 -11.86
CA PRO A 152 23.55 -1.55 -13.28
C PRO A 152 22.25 -1.10 -13.95
N VAL A 153 21.97 0.21 -13.91
CA VAL A 153 20.78 0.78 -14.56
C VAL A 153 21.12 1.28 -15.95
N LEU A 154 20.80 0.49 -16.99
CA LEU A 154 21.07 0.85 -18.38
C LEU A 154 19.92 1.67 -18.98
N GLY A 155 20.25 2.81 -19.59
CA GLY A 155 19.29 3.62 -20.36
C GLY A 155 18.24 4.36 -19.53
N MET A 156 18.43 4.47 -18.21
CA MET A 156 17.58 5.23 -17.31
C MET A 156 18.42 6.02 -16.32
N THR A 157 17.84 7.05 -15.71
CA THR A 157 18.41 7.73 -14.54
C THR A 157 17.53 7.44 -13.34
N VAL A 158 18.13 7.14 -12.19
CA VAL A 158 17.40 6.90 -10.93
C VAL A 158 17.86 7.91 -9.90
N GLU A 159 16.89 8.64 -9.34
CA GLU A 159 17.15 9.57 -8.24
C GLU A 159 16.43 9.10 -6.98
N ILE A 160 17.12 9.16 -5.85
CA ILE A 160 16.54 8.85 -4.54
C ILE A 160 16.32 10.15 -3.78
N LEU A 161 15.11 10.28 -3.25
CA LEU A 161 14.72 11.39 -2.42
C LEU A 161 14.04 10.84 -1.18
N PHE A 162 14.71 10.97 -0.03
CA PHE A 162 14.02 10.78 1.23
C PHE A 162 13.27 12.07 1.58
N LYS A 163 11.96 12.06 1.36
CA LYS A 163 11.05 13.13 1.80
C LYS A 163 10.26 12.56 2.95
N GLU A 164 10.64 12.89 4.18
CA GLU A 164 9.95 12.35 5.35
C GLU A 164 8.43 12.53 5.19
N PRO A 165 7.63 11.45 5.26
CA PRO A 165 7.96 10.13 5.81
C PRO A 165 8.36 9.01 4.83
N VAL A 166 8.44 9.27 3.53
CA VAL A 166 8.58 8.23 2.50
C VAL A 166 9.93 8.25 1.79
N THR A 167 10.40 7.07 1.40
CA THR A 167 11.55 6.93 0.51
C THR A 167 11.05 6.95 -0.93
N VAL A 168 11.43 7.96 -1.70
CA VAL A 168 10.98 8.15 -3.07
C VAL A 168 12.06 7.72 -4.05
N VAL A 169 11.74 6.79 -4.93
CA VAL A 169 12.56 6.41 -6.09
C VAL A 169 11.95 7.06 -7.34
N LYS A 170 12.66 8.00 -7.95
CA LYS A 170 12.29 8.56 -9.24
C LYS A 170 13.06 7.89 -10.35
N ILE A 171 12.36 7.39 -11.36
CA ILE A 171 12.92 6.68 -12.50
C ILE A 171 12.64 7.51 -13.74
N PHE A 172 13.69 8.00 -14.37
CA PHE A 172 13.63 8.77 -15.61
C PHE A 172 13.95 7.84 -16.78
N ARG A 173 12.99 7.72 -17.70
CA ARG A 173 13.11 6.91 -18.92
C ARG A 173 12.77 7.79 -20.12
N GLY A 174 13.79 8.39 -20.73
CA GLY A 174 13.58 9.41 -21.76
C GLY A 174 12.81 10.61 -21.18
N PRO A 175 11.65 11.00 -21.76
CA PRO A 175 10.83 12.09 -21.22
C PRO A 175 9.92 11.67 -20.06
N GLU A 176 9.78 10.37 -19.80
CA GLU A 176 8.86 9.84 -18.80
C GLU A 176 9.52 9.80 -17.41
N VAL A 177 8.74 10.17 -16.39
CA VAL A 177 9.14 10.11 -14.99
C VAL A 177 8.15 9.23 -14.23
N PHE A 178 8.66 8.20 -13.57
CA PHE A 178 7.90 7.33 -12.68
C PHE A 178 8.38 7.53 -11.24
N ILE A 179 7.43 7.60 -10.32
CA ILE A 179 7.69 7.90 -8.91
C ILE A 179 7.17 6.73 -8.07
N PHE A 180 8.06 6.13 -7.29
CA PHE A 180 7.73 5.05 -6.36
C PHE A 180 8.01 5.50 -4.93
N GLU A 181 6.96 5.62 -4.13
CA GLU A 181 7.03 5.79 -2.68
C GLU A 181 7.13 4.42 -2.02
N LEU A 182 8.27 4.12 -1.41
CA LEU A 182 8.53 2.87 -0.73
C LEU A 182 8.21 3.03 0.76
N VAL A 183 7.25 2.24 1.24
CA VAL A 183 6.77 2.29 2.63
C VAL A 183 7.10 0.97 3.32
N PRO A 184 8.13 0.90 4.19
CA PRO A 184 8.44 -0.32 4.92
C PRO A 184 7.30 -0.69 5.88
N ALA A 185 7.02 -1.98 5.98
CA ALA A 185 5.88 -2.49 6.70
C ALA A 185 6.11 -3.89 7.26
N PHE A 186 5.31 -4.22 8.27
CA PHE A 186 5.17 -5.56 8.81
C PHE A 186 3.81 -6.15 8.44
N MET A 187 3.81 -7.40 7.98
CA MET A 187 2.59 -8.16 7.72
C MET A 187 2.13 -8.92 8.97
N PHE A 188 0.84 -8.79 9.29
CA PHE A 188 0.12 -9.52 10.33
C PHE A 188 -0.98 -10.35 9.65
N GLN A 189 -0.58 -11.54 9.19
CA GLN A 189 -1.47 -12.49 8.51
C GLN A 189 -2.26 -13.30 9.54
N GLN A 190 -3.52 -13.64 9.23
CA GLN A 190 -4.44 -14.35 10.15
C GLN A 190 -4.65 -13.61 11.49
N ASP A 191 -4.47 -12.29 11.49
CA ASP A 191 -4.65 -11.43 12.65
C ASP A 191 -5.53 -10.24 12.24
N TRP A 192 -6.28 -9.70 13.20
CA TRP A 192 -7.24 -8.63 12.96
C TRP A 192 -7.21 -7.60 14.08
N PRO A 193 -7.07 -6.29 13.77
CA PRO A 193 -7.03 -5.26 14.80
C PRO A 193 -8.30 -5.22 15.63
N SER A 194 -8.13 -5.06 16.95
CA SER A 194 -9.24 -5.01 17.91
C SER A 194 -10.23 -3.88 17.60
N SER A 195 -9.75 -2.73 17.11
CA SER A 195 -10.50 -1.56 16.69
C SER A 195 -11.41 -1.85 15.49
N ALA A 196 -11.07 -2.85 14.67
CA ALA A 196 -11.82 -3.24 13.49
C ALA A 196 -12.72 -4.49 13.71
N THR A 197 -12.86 -5.01 14.93
CA THR A 197 -13.60 -6.26 15.17
C THR A 197 -15.10 -6.18 14.89
N LEU A 198 -15.68 -4.98 14.95
CA LEU A 198 -17.10 -4.76 14.65
C LEU A 198 -17.42 -5.05 13.18
N TRP A 199 -16.42 -5.03 12.29
CA TRP A 199 -16.60 -5.51 10.94
C TRP A 199 -16.73 -7.04 10.94
N PRO A 200 -17.78 -7.62 10.30
CA PRO A 200 -18.60 -7.05 9.22
C PRO A 200 -20.03 -6.62 9.61
N ASP A 201 -20.34 -6.27 10.86
CA ASP A 201 -21.73 -6.06 11.31
C ASP A 201 -22.52 -5.06 10.45
N GLN A 202 -21.85 -4.04 9.91
CA GLN A 202 -22.44 -3.02 9.03
C GLN A 202 -22.44 -3.40 7.54
N THR A 203 -21.84 -4.52 7.17
CA THR A 203 -21.67 -4.97 5.77
C THR A 203 -22.26 -6.36 5.50
N LYS A 204 -23.02 -6.92 6.46
CA LYS A 204 -23.64 -8.25 6.36
C LYS A 204 -24.50 -8.44 5.11
N ASP A 205 -25.10 -7.36 4.62
CA ASP A 205 -26.00 -7.39 3.46
C ASP A 205 -25.27 -7.59 2.12
N TRP A 206 -23.95 -7.41 2.07
CA TRP A 206 -23.20 -7.47 0.81
C TRP A 206 -21.90 -8.29 0.85
N SER A 207 -21.47 -8.78 2.01
CA SER A 207 -20.30 -9.67 2.15
C SER A 207 -20.73 -11.03 2.68
N SER A 208 -20.38 -12.11 1.98
CA SER A 208 -20.62 -13.47 2.48
C SER A 208 -19.71 -13.80 3.67
N GLU A 209 -20.08 -14.79 4.48
CA GLU A 209 -19.21 -15.29 5.56
C GLU A 209 -17.85 -15.75 5.04
N ASN A 210 -17.81 -16.31 3.82
CA ASN A 210 -16.58 -16.72 3.17
C ASN A 210 -15.69 -15.51 2.79
N ASP A 211 -16.29 -14.42 2.28
CA ASP A 211 -15.54 -13.18 2.01
C ASP A 211 -14.94 -12.61 3.30
N VAL A 212 -15.71 -12.61 4.38
CA VAL A 212 -15.30 -12.14 5.70
C VAL A 212 -14.11 -12.95 6.22
N LYS A 213 -14.20 -14.28 6.10
CA LYS A 213 -13.11 -15.18 6.46
C LYS A 213 -11.85 -14.89 5.64
N ILE A 214 -11.96 -14.79 4.31
CA ILE A 214 -10.81 -14.51 3.44
C ILE A 214 -10.16 -13.18 3.78
N VAL A 215 -10.95 -12.13 4.05
CA VAL A 215 -10.45 -10.81 4.46
C VAL A 215 -9.71 -10.86 5.81
N LYS A 216 -10.30 -11.50 6.82
CA LYS A 216 -9.66 -11.62 8.15
C LYS A 216 -8.41 -12.50 8.11
N ASP A 217 -8.44 -13.57 7.32
CA ASP A 217 -7.28 -14.45 7.12
C ASP A 217 -6.14 -13.74 6.36
N ALA A 218 -6.47 -12.85 5.43
CA ALA A 218 -5.49 -11.99 4.77
C ALA A 218 -4.81 -11.04 5.76
N GLY A 219 -5.53 -10.57 6.79
CA GLY A 219 -4.99 -9.73 7.86
C GLY A 219 -4.69 -8.30 7.42
N PHE A 220 -3.64 -7.70 7.99
CA PHE A 220 -3.32 -6.28 7.78
C PHE A 220 -1.82 -6.00 7.77
N TYR A 221 -1.48 -4.78 7.34
CA TYR A 221 -0.12 -4.25 7.40
C TYR A 221 0.00 -3.20 8.52
N ALA A 222 1.12 -3.26 9.24
CA ALA A 222 1.59 -2.16 10.08
C ALA A 222 2.64 -1.36 9.29
N LEU A 223 2.24 -0.22 8.73
CA LEU A 223 3.07 0.65 7.91
C LEU A 223 3.90 1.57 8.79
N ALA A 224 5.19 1.73 8.48
CA ALA A 224 6.09 2.67 9.15
C ALA A 224 5.85 4.12 8.68
N LEU A 225 4.62 4.61 8.85
CA LEU A 225 4.20 5.99 8.55
C LEU A 225 3.93 6.75 9.86
N PRO A 226 4.22 8.06 9.92
CA PRO A 226 4.01 8.87 11.12
C PRO A 226 2.52 8.95 11.47
N CYS A 227 2.25 9.08 12.76
CA CYS A 227 0.91 9.36 13.24
C CYS A 227 0.62 10.86 13.10
N SER A 228 -0.40 11.20 12.31
CA SER A 228 -0.84 12.60 12.17
C SER A 228 -1.38 13.20 13.46
N ALA A 229 -1.85 12.36 14.40
CA ALA A 229 -2.36 12.79 15.70
C ALA A 229 -1.25 12.95 16.76
N ASP A 230 -0.15 12.21 16.63
CA ASP A 230 1.01 12.30 17.52
C ASP A 230 2.31 12.11 16.72
N LEU A 231 2.86 13.22 16.23
CA LEU A 231 4.12 13.22 15.50
C LEU A 231 5.34 12.97 16.39
N SER A 232 5.17 13.01 17.72
CA SER A 232 6.25 12.88 18.69
C SER A 232 6.53 11.43 19.10
N ASP A 233 5.54 10.53 19.00
CA ASP A 233 5.72 9.10 19.29
C ASP A 233 6.30 8.36 18.07
N PRO A 234 7.59 7.95 18.12
CA PRO A 234 8.25 7.29 17.00
C PRO A 234 7.92 5.79 16.90
N SER A 235 7.09 5.25 17.80
CA SER A 235 6.70 3.83 17.90
C SER A 235 5.45 3.47 17.09
N LEU A 236 4.70 4.47 16.65
CA LEU A 236 3.39 4.26 16.04
C LEU A 236 3.51 3.80 14.59
N PHE A 237 2.82 2.70 14.29
CA PHE A 237 2.62 2.18 12.94
C PHE A 237 1.17 2.39 12.52
N ARG A 238 0.97 2.77 11.26
CA ARG A 238 -0.36 2.93 10.68
C ARG A 238 -0.89 1.59 10.17
N ILE A 239 -2.11 1.24 10.55
CA ILE A 239 -2.83 0.07 10.06
C ILE A 239 -3.23 0.31 8.60
N SER A 240 -3.04 -0.70 7.75
CA SER A 240 -3.51 -0.69 6.36
C SER A 240 -4.15 -2.02 5.99
N PHE A 241 -5.37 -1.94 5.45
CA PHE A 241 -6.18 -3.07 5.00
C PHE A 241 -6.11 -3.27 3.48
N SER A 242 -5.07 -2.77 2.82
CA SER A 242 -5.00 -2.71 1.34
C SER A 242 -5.23 -4.06 0.63
N MET A 243 -4.83 -5.18 1.23
CA MET A 243 -5.14 -6.53 0.69
C MET A 243 -6.63 -6.86 0.79
N ALA A 244 -7.22 -6.63 1.96
CA ALA A 244 -8.63 -6.86 2.24
C ALA A 244 -9.53 -5.97 1.36
N GLU A 245 -9.26 -4.67 1.29
CA GLU A 245 -9.96 -3.71 0.45
C GLU A 245 -9.91 -4.13 -1.03
N LYS A 246 -8.73 -4.51 -1.51
CA LYS A 246 -8.55 -4.97 -2.89
C LYS A 246 -9.33 -6.24 -3.18
N TYR A 247 -9.46 -7.16 -2.22
CA TYR A 247 -10.30 -8.34 -2.35
C TYR A 247 -11.78 -7.92 -2.48
N LEU A 248 -12.29 -7.14 -1.54
CA LEU A 248 -13.68 -6.68 -1.50
C LEU A 248 -14.10 -5.85 -2.72
N LEU A 249 -13.19 -5.08 -3.31
CA LEU A 249 -13.42 -4.33 -4.55
C LEU A 249 -13.53 -5.24 -5.79
N ARG A 250 -12.89 -6.42 -5.76
CA ARG A 250 -12.92 -7.40 -6.86
C ARG A 250 -14.07 -8.39 -6.72
N THR A 251 -14.60 -8.59 -5.52
CA THR A 251 -15.77 -9.43 -5.31
C THR A 251 -16.97 -8.84 -6.06
N ILE A 252 -17.46 -9.59 -7.04
CA ILE A 252 -18.60 -9.22 -7.87
C ILE A 252 -19.86 -9.66 -7.11
N LEU A 253 -20.78 -8.73 -6.87
CA LEU A 253 -22.12 -9.07 -6.39
C LEU A 253 -22.88 -9.76 -7.53
N PRO A 254 -23.62 -10.84 -7.26
CA PRO A 254 -24.46 -11.47 -8.27
C PRO A 254 -25.71 -10.62 -8.52
N GLU A 255 -25.70 -9.66 -9.46
CA GLU A 255 -26.95 -9.06 -9.96
C GLU A 255 -26.98 -8.79 -11.49
N ASP A 256 -28.17 -9.10 -12.02
CA ASP A 256 -28.81 -8.97 -13.34
C ASP A 256 -28.00 -9.02 -14.66
N TYR A 257 -28.23 -10.08 -15.43
CA TYR A 257 -27.47 -10.57 -16.59
C TYR A 257 -27.60 -9.75 -17.90
N LYS A 258 -28.02 -8.49 -17.85
CA LYS A 258 -28.37 -7.75 -19.09
C LYS A 258 -27.28 -6.82 -19.62
N LEU A 259 -26.28 -6.47 -18.81
CA LEU A 259 -25.13 -5.65 -19.21
C LEU A 259 -23.83 -6.35 -18.79
N THR A 260 -22.72 -6.11 -19.50
CA THR A 260 -21.40 -6.54 -19.04
C THR A 260 -21.17 -5.91 -17.66
N PRO A 261 -21.05 -6.69 -16.57
CA PRO A 261 -21.08 -6.13 -15.23
C PRO A 261 -19.85 -5.25 -15.00
N ILE A 262 -20.09 -3.95 -14.79
CA ILE A 262 -19.10 -3.05 -14.20
C ILE A 262 -18.89 -3.55 -12.78
N CYS A 263 -17.68 -3.97 -12.43
CA CYS A 263 -17.40 -4.39 -11.05
C CYS A 263 -17.14 -3.15 -10.17
N ARG A 264 -17.25 -3.27 -8.84
CA ARG A 264 -16.97 -2.17 -7.90
C ARG A 264 -15.61 -1.51 -8.16
N LYS A 265 -14.63 -2.32 -8.56
CA LYS A 265 -13.30 -1.85 -8.95
C LYS A 265 -13.29 -0.96 -10.19
N ASP A 266 -14.20 -1.15 -11.14
CA ASP A 266 -14.28 -0.29 -12.32
C ASP A 266 -14.84 1.08 -11.95
N ILE A 267 -15.84 1.14 -11.06
CA ILE A 267 -16.31 2.41 -10.48
C ILE A 267 -15.20 3.12 -9.70
N ASP A 268 -14.50 2.40 -8.81
CA ASP A 268 -13.34 2.95 -8.08
C ASP A 268 -12.29 3.56 -9.05
N ARG A 269 -11.98 2.88 -10.16
CA ARG A 269 -11.05 3.40 -11.16
C ARG A 269 -11.57 4.65 -11.87
N ILE A 270 -12.84 4.69 -12.22
CA ILE A 270 -13.45 5.88 -12.84
C ILE A 270 -13.35 7.06 -11.89
N LEU A 271 -13.72 6.87 -10.61
CA LEU A 271 -13.65 7.92 -9.59
C LEU A 271 -12.22 8.44 -9.40
N ARG A 272 -11.23 7.53 -9.30
CA ARG A 272 -9.81 7.91 -9.24
C ARG A 272 -9.37 8.71 -10.46
N MET A 273 -9.79 8.30 -11.66
CA MET A 273 -9.44 8.99 -12.90
C MET A 273 -10.04 10.39 -12.97
N ILE A 274 -11.31 10.55 -12.59
CA ILE A 274 -11.99 11.86 -12.54
C ILE A 274 -11.28 12.76 -11.53
N ARG A 275 -11.03 12.26 -10.32
CA ARG A 275 -10.33 13.01 -9.28
C ARG A 275 -8.94 13.45 -9.74
N GLU A 276 -8.18 12.59 -10.39
CA GLU A 276 -6.82 12.91 -10.82
C GLU A 276 -6.78 13.90 -11.98
N SER A 277 -7.80 13.87 -12.85
CA SER A 277 -7.94 14.82 -13.96
C SER A 277 -8.10 16.28 -13.48
N ASP A 278 -8.54 16.48 -12.23
CA ASP A 278 -8.74 17.79 -11.62
C ASP A 278 -8.30 17.82 -10.14
N LYS A 279 -7.10 17.27 -9.90
CA LYS A 279 -6.53 17.05 -8.55
C LYS A 279 -6.55 18.28 -7.65
N ASP A 280 -6.30 19.46 -8.22
CA ASP A 280 -6.25 20.72 -7.48
C ASP A 280 -7.65 21.17 -7.03
N SER A 281 -8.65 21.05 -7.90
CA SER A 281 -10.04 21.41 -7.56
C SER A 281 -10.65 20.45 -6.55
N PHE A 282 -10.19 19.20 -6.50
CA PHE A 282 -10.65 18.20 -5.53
C PHE A 282 -9.87 18.19 -4.21
N SER A 283 -8.90 19.07 -3.99
CA SER A 283 -8.21 19.16 -2.70
C SER A 283 -9.20 19.50 -1.55
N PRO A 284 -9.16 18.80 -0.39
CA PRO A 284 -8.13 17.88 0.10
C PRO A 284 -8.39 16.39 -0.19
N VAL A 285 -9.35 16.05 -1.05
CA VAL A 285 -9.73 14.67 -1.38
C VAL A 285 -8.59 13.95 -2.10
N ASN A 286 -8.24 12.78 -1.59
CA ASN A 286 -7.25 11.87 -2.18
C ASN A 286 -7.92 10.55 -2.60
N SER A 287 -7.19 9.68 -3.29
CA SER A 287 -7.70 8.43 -3.85
C SER A 287 -8.17 7.37 -2.81
N TYR A 288 -7.95 7.59 -1.52
CA TYR A 288 -8.44 6.70 -0.44
C TYR A 288 -9.78 7.16 0.14
N HIS A 289 -10.17 8.42 -0.07
CA HIS A 289 -11.53 8.90 0.21
C HIS A 289 -12.49 8.37 -0.87
#